data_AF-A0A354I515-F1
#
_entry.id   AF-A0A354I515-F1
#
_cell.length_a   1.000
_cell.length_b   1.000
_cell.length_c   1.000
_cell.angle_alpha   90.00
_cell.angle_beta   90.00
_cell.angle_gamma   90.00
#
_symmetry.space_group_name_H-M   'P 1'
#
loop_
_entity.id
_entity.type
_entity.pdbx_description
1 polymer ?
#
loop_
_entity_poly.entity_id
_entity_poly.type
_entity_poly.pdbx_seq_one_letter_code
_entity_poly.pdbx_strand_id
1 'polypeptide(L)'
;MSNYIFLFDLDSTITRQEILPTIAKKVGIYERMCSLTESTMRGEVPFKQSFLQRVDLLKDIPVSEISEKISQIILNEKLVSFIKEN
;
A
#
# COMPACT_ATOMS: atom_id res chain seq x y z
N MET A 1 5.47 -6.50 -32.76
CA MET A 1 5.63 -6.48 -31.30
C MET A 1 5.69 -5.02 -30.89
N SER A 2 4.86 -4.60 -29.96
CA SER A 2 4.81 -3.23 -29.45
C SER A 2 6.16 -2.90 -28.79
N ASN A 3 6.83 -1.81 -29.18
CA ASN A 3 8.09 -1.35 -28.56
C ASN A 3 7.85 -0.59 -27.23
N TYR A 4 6.72 -0.82 -26.56
CA TYR A 4 6.33 -0.06 -25.38
C TYR A 4 6.58 -0.86 -24.12
N ILE A 5 7.13 -0.19 -23.11
CA ILE A 5 7.26 -0.70 -21.75
C ILE A 5 6.32 0.12 -20.88
N PHE A 6 5.43 -0.56 -20.16
CA PHE A 6 4.53 0.06 -19.20
C PHE A 6 5.05 -0.17 -17.79
N LEU A 7 5.04 0.88 -16.97
CA LEU A 7 5.42 0.86 -15.56
C LEU A 7 4.23 1.38 -14.77
N PHE A 8 3.75 0.59 -13.83
CA PHE A 8 2.61 0.93 -12.99
C PHE A 8 3.04 0.99 -11.54
N ASP A 9 2.58 2.01 -10.85
CA ASP A 9 2.57 2.00 -9.40
C ASP A 9 1.52 0.99 -8.90
N LEU A 10 1.66 0.56 -7.65
CA LEU A 10 0.73 -0.36 -7.02
C LEU A 10 -0.40 0.39 -6.33
N ASP A 11 -0.04 1.18 -5.32
CA ASP A 11 -0.97 1.89 -4.46
C ASP A 11 -1.72 2.97 -5.24
N SER A 12 -3.05 3.00 -5.05
CA SER A 12 -3.93 3.97 -5.72
C SER A 12 -3.86 3.95 -7.27
N THR A 13 -3.26 2.91 -7.86
CA THR A 13 -3.09 2.72 -9.30
C THR A 13 -3.61 1.35 -9.74
N ILE A 14 -2.90 0.26 -9.41
CA ILE A 14 -3.37 -1.11 -9.60
C ILE A 14 -4.39 -1.46 -8.52
N THR A 15 -4.12 -1.09 -7.26
CA THR A 15 -5.11 -1.16 -6.19
C THR A 15 -5.94 0.12 -6.17
N ARG A 16 -7.19 0.03 -5.69
CA ARG A 16 -8.06 1.21 -5.56
C ARG A 16 -7.82 2.01 -4.27
N GLN A 17 -6.82 1.62 -3.49
CA GLN A 17 -6.58 2.09 -2.12
C GLN A 17 -5.14 1.85 -1.71
N GLU A 18 -4.65 2.69 -0.80
CA GLU A 18 -3.35 2.54 -0.15
C GLU A 18 -3.32 1.26 0.72
N ILE A 19 -2.39 0.35 0.47
CA ILE A 19 -2.29 -0.96 1.13
C ILE A 19 -1.95 -0.79 2.62
N LEU A 20 -0.90 -0.03 2.96
CA LEU A 20 -0.44 0.13 4.34
C LEU A 20 -1.55 0.70 5.26
N PRO A 21 -2.20 1.83 4.94
CA PRO A 21 -3.34 2.34 5.72
C PRO A 21 -4.51 1.35 5.80
N THR A 22 -4.77 0.60 4.73
CA THR A 22 -5.82 -0.43 4.72
C THR A 22 -5.54 -1.53 5.72
N ILE A 23 -4.32 -2.08 5.72
CA ILE A 23 -3.90 -3.11 6.67
C ILE A 23 -3.99 -2.55 8.08
N ALA A 24 -3.48 -1.34 8.30
CA ALA A 24 -3.49 -0.67 9.60
C ALA A 24 -4.90 -0.52 10.20
N LYS A 25 -5.93 -0.26 9.38
CA LYS A 25 -7.33 -0.27 9.81
C LYS A 25 -7.79 -1.65 10.27
N LYS A 26 -7.45 -2.69 9.50
CA LYS A 26 -7.89 -4.06 9.76
C LYS A 26 -7.26 -4.67 11.01
N VAL A 27 -6.11 -4.16 11.45
CA VAL A 27 -5.33 -4.68 12.59
C VAL A 27 -5.27 -3.69 13.78
N GLY A 28 -6.06 -2.61 13.74
CA GLY A 28 -6.25 -1.71 14.89
C GLY A 28 -5.13 -0.71 15.17
N ILE A 29 -4.22 -0.47 14.21
CA ILE A 29 -3.07 0.46 14.35
C ILE A 29 -3.20 1.72 13.48
N TYR A 30 -4.38 1.96 12.92
CA TYR A 30 -4.63 3.02 11.95
C TYR A 30 -4.21 4.42 12.41
N GLU A 31 -4.55 4.81 13.64
CA GLU A 31 -4.24 6.15 14.15
C GLU A 31 -2.73 6.41 14.19
N ARG A 32 -1.94 5.44 14.67
CA ARG A 32 -0.47 5.54 14.69
C ARG A 32 0.09 5.66 13.27
N MET A 33 -0.47 4.90 12.33
CA MET A 33 -0.03 4.95 10.94
C MET A 33 -0.39 6.27 10.26
N CYS A 34 -1.58 6.80 10.51
CA CYS A 34 -2.01 8.11 10.02
C CYS A 34 -1.11 9.22 10.55
N SER A 35 -0.82 9.23 11.85
CA SER A 35 0.07 10.23 12.45
C SER A 35 1.44 10.27 11.78
N LEU A 36 2.07 9.11 11.54
CA LEU A 36 3.34 9.03 10.80
C LEU A 36 3.21 9.53 9.35
N THR A 37 2.12 9.16 8.68
CA THR A 37 1.86 9.57 7.29
C THR A 37 1.72 11.09 7.19
N GLU A 38 0.94 11.70 8.08
CA GLU A 38 0.73 13.14 8.10
C GLU A 38 2.02 13.91 8.43
N SER A 39 2.81 13.45 9.41
CA SER A 39 4.12 14.06 9.70
C SER A 39 5.07 13.99 8.50
N THR A 40 4.97 12.94 7.68
CA THR A 40 5.75 12.83 6.44
C THR A 40 5.28 13.84 5.41
N MET A 41 3.96 13.97 5.23
CA MET A 41 3.36 14.92 4.29
C MET A 41 3.62 16.38 4.69
N ARG A 42 3.71 16.68 5.99
CA ARG A 42 4.13 17.99 6.52
C ARG A 42 5.63 18.26 6.38
N GLY A 43 6.43 17.27 5.95
CA GLY A 43 7.88 17.38 5.82
C GLY A 43 8.65 17.30 7.15
N GLU A 44 7.98 16.91 8.24
CA GLU A 44 8.58 16.78 9.58
C GLU A 44 9.49 15.54 9.67
N VAL A 45 9.13 14.49 8.92
CA VAL A 45 9.87 13.21 8.89
C VAL A 45 10.21 12.84 7.44
N PRO A 46 11.46 12.49 7.12
CA PRO A 46 11.82 11.99 5.80
C PRO A 46 11.00 10.76 5.41
N PHE A 47 10.57 10.68 4.14
CA PHE A 47 9.75 9.57 3.64
C PHE A 47 10.31 8.18 3.98
N LYS A 48 11.61 7.97 3.74
CA LYS A 48 12.27 6.68 4.01
C LYS A 48 12.16 6.28 5.48
N GLN A 49 12.33 7.24 6.39
CA GLN A 49 12.24 6.99 7.83
C GLN A 49 10.81 6.67 8.25
N SER A 50 9.85 7.48 7.79
CA SER A 50 8.42 7.21 8.04
C SER A 50 7.96 5.87 7.48
N PHE A 51 8.41 5.50 6.29
CA PHE A 51 8.08 4.21 5.70
C PHE A 51 8.55 3.06 6.59
N LEU A 52 9.80 3.09 7.08
CA LEU A 52 10.31 2.07 8.00
C LEU A 52 9.53 2.04 9.31
N GLN A 53 9.17 3.20 9.87
CA GLN A 53 8.36 3.27 11.08
C GLN A 53 6.96 2.69 10.88
N ARG A 54 6.32 2.97 9.74
CA ARG A 54 5.00 2.44 9.41
C ARG A 54 5.04 0.92 9.23
N VAL A 55 6.09 0.38 8.62
CA VAL A 55 6.28 -1.08 8.49
C VAL A 55 6.57 -1.72 9.85
N ASP A 56 7.35 -1.08 10.73
CA ASP A 56 7.64 -1.59 12.08
C ASP A 56 6.38 -1.78 12.92
N LEU A 57 5.34 -0.96 12.71
CA LEU A 57 4.04 -1.14 13.38
C LEU A 57 3.37 -2.48 13.06
N LEU A 58 3.77 -3.16 11.99
CA LEU A 58 3.22 -4.44 11.56
C LEU A 58 4.02 -5.65 12.08
N LYS A 59 5.14 -5.44 12.80
CA LYS A 59 6.11 -6.51 13.12
C LYS A 59 5.56 -7.66 13.96
N ASP A 60 4.55 -7.39 14.77
CA ASP A 60 3.95 -8.37 15.68
C ASP A 60 2.76 -9.11 15.03
N ILE A 61 2.43 -8.77 13.77
CA ILE A 61 1.27 -9.32 13.06
C ILE A 61 1.75 -10.51 12.20
N PRO A 62 1.09 -11.68 12.31
CA PRO A 62 1.42 -12.82 11.47
C PRO A 62 1.34 -12.50 9.97
N VAL A 63 2.34 -12.94 9.21
CA VAL A 63 2.39 -12.74 7.74
C VAL A 63 1.15 -13.31 7.06
N SER A 64 0.59 -14.41 7.57
CA SER A 64 -0.65 -15.01 7.05
C SER A 64 -1.84 -14.06 7.17
N GLU A 65 -1.97 -13.36 8.30
CA GLU A 65 -3.04 -12.37 8.52
C GLU A 65 -2.88 -11.17 7.58
N ILE A 66 -1.65 -10.68 7.40
CA ILE A 66 -1.33 -9.62 6.45
C ILE A 66 -1.69 -10.04 5.02
N SER A 67 -1.29 -11.25 4.62
CA SER A 67 -1.58 -11.81 3.29
C SER A 67 -3.09 -11.96 3.05
N GLU A 68 -3.84 -12.43 4.05
CA GLU A 68 -5.30 -12.52 3.96
C GLU A 68 -5.94 -11.13 3.81
N LYS A 69 -5.40 -10.11 4.49
CA LYS A 69 -5.94 -8.75 4.40
C LYS A 69 -5.65 -8.09 3.05
N ILE A 70 -4.49 -8.37 2.47
CA ILE A 70 -4.08 -7.88 1.14
C ILE A 70 -4.91 -8.55 0.03
N SER A 71 -5.21 -9.85 0.14
CA SER A 71 -5.99 -10.56 -0.91
C SER A 71 -7.41 -10.05 -1.08
N GLN A 72 -7.93 -9.30 -0.09
CA GLN A 72 -9.24 -8.67 -0.11
C GLN A 72 -9.23 -7.24 -0.68
N ILE A 73 -8.07 -6.72 -1.09
CA ILE A 73 -7.96 -5.36 -1.64
C ILE A 73 -8.51 -5.34 -3.06
N ILE A 74 -9.39 -4.38 -3.32
CA ILE A 74 -10.05 -4.24 -4.63
C ILE A 74 -9.04 -3.69 -5.64
N LEU A 75 -8.96 -4.35 -6.79
CA LEU A 75 -8.10 -3.93 -7.90
C LEU A 75 -8.84 -3.00 -8.86
N ASN A 76 -8.08 -2.24 -9.63
CA ASN A 76 -8.57 -1.50 -10.78
C ASN A 76 -8.75 -2.46 -11.96
N GLU A 77 -9.94 -3.04 -12.09
CA GLU A 77 -10.25 -4.09 -13.08
C GLU A 77 -9.85 -3.71 -14.51
N LYS A 78 -10.07 -2.46 -14.93
CA LYS A 78 -9.70 -2.01 -16.28
C LYS A 78 -8.19 -2.03 -16.49
N LEU A 79 -7.43 -1.60 -15.49
CA LEU A 79 -5.98 -1.61 -15.55
C LEU A 79 -5.42 -3.04 -15.51
N VAL A 80 -6.02 -3.90 -14.68
CA VAL A 80 -5.68 -5.33 -14.63
C VAL A 80 -5.96 -6.03 -15.96
N SER A 81 -7.09 -5.75 -16.60
CA SER A 81 -7.38 -6.24 -17.95
C SER A 81 -6.33 -5.76 -18.95
N PHE A 82 -6.01 -4.46 -18.94
CA PHE A 82 -4.97 -3.90 -19.81
C PHE A 82 -3.62 -4.60 -19.64
N ILE A 83 -3.17 -4.80 -18.39
CA ILE A 83 -1.90 -5.49 -18.06
C ILE A 83 -1.91 -6.96 -18.52
N LYS A 84 -3.07 -7.63 -18.54
CA LYS A 84 -3.17 -9.03 -18.99
C LYS A 84 -3.18 -9.16 -20.51
N GLU A 85 -3.61 -8.12 -21.22
CA GLU A 85 -3.81 -8.12 -22.67
C GLU A 85 -2.64 -7.52 -23.46
N ASN A 86 -1.69 -6.85 -22.79
CA ASN A 86 -0.56 -6.13 -23.40
C ASN A 86 0.77 -6.50 -22.73
#